data_AF-A0A191ZEL1-F1
#
_entry.id   AF-A0A191ZEL1-F1
#
_cell.length_a   1.000
_cell.length_b   1.000
_cell.length_c   1.000
_cell.angle_alpha   90.00
_cell.angle_beta   90.00
_cell.angle_gamma   90.00
#
_symmetry.space_group_name_H-M   'P 1'
#
loop_
_entity.id
_entity.type
_entity.pdbx_description
1 polymer ?
#
loop_
_entity_poly.entity_id
_entity_poly.type
_entity_poly.pdbx_seq_one_letter_code
_entity_poly.pdbx_strand_id
1 'polypeptide(L)'
;MSQALSESEFNQQVEQLFAQHGIAAFAAPYGSVPPFTLFVEEDTVVAESASSPRHRYGAFCELDDPLTGEALETHVQHWLRSGEAYALYLSMNVCRYNC
;
A
#
# COMPACT_ATOMS: atom_id res chain seq x y z
N MET A 1 -24.02 -2.13 -2.01
CA MET A 1 -22.82 -2.51 -2.77
C MET A 1 -21.76 -1.47 -2.43
N SER A 2 -20.74 -1.84 -1.69
CA SER A 2 -19.58 -0.97 -1.48
C SER A 2 -18.85 -0.86 -2.81
N GLN A 3 -18.75 0.35 -3.35
CA GLN A 3 -18.05 0.60 -4.60
C GLN A 3 -16.55 0.53 -4.31
N ALA A 4 -15.74 0.02 -5.23
CA ALA A 4 -14.29 0.12 -5.07
C ALA A 4 -13.88 1.60 -5.17
N LEU A 5 -12.99 2.06 -4.29
CA LEU A 5 -12.32 3.36 -4.42
C LEU A 5 -11.78 3.54 -5.84
N SER A 6 -11.88 4.74 -6.40
CA SER A 6 -11.16 5.04 -7.64
C SER A 6 -9.66 5.05 -7.42
N GLU A 7 -8.87 4.79 -8.47
CA GLU A 7 -7.40 4.85 -8.40
C GLU A 7 -6.91 6.21 -7.90
N SER A 8 -7.53 7.30 -8.35
CA SER A 8 -7.18 8.65 -7.91
C SER A 8 -7.44 8.88 -6.42
N GLU A 9 -8.57 8.41 -5.89
CA GLU A 9 -8.90 8.56 -4.47
C GLU A 9 -8.00 7.70 -3.61
N PHE A 10 -7.73 6.46 -4.06
CA PHE A 10 -6.77 5.57 -3.41
C PHE A 10 -5.38 6.23 -3.34
N ASN A 11 -4.85 6.70 -4.48
CA ASN A 11 -3.52 7.32 -4.54
C ASN A 11 -3.43 8.56 -3.64
N GLN A 12 -4.46 9.41 -3.64
CA GLN A 12 -4.48 10.61 -2.80
C GLN A 12 -4.45 10.26 -1.30
N GLN A 13 -5.18 9.23 -0.87
CA GLN A 13 -5.17 8.81 0.53
C GLN A 13 -3.84 8.14 0.91
N VAL A 14 -3.24 7.35 0.02
CA VAL A 14 -1.91 6.77 0.23
C VAL A 14 -0.83 7.84 0.36
N GLU A 15 -0.85 8.89 -0.49
CA GLU A 15 0.09 10.01 -0.38
C GLU A 15 -0.01 10.72 0.98
N GLN A 16 -1.22 10.83 1.55
CA GLN A 16 -1.39 11.37 2.91
C GLN A 16 -0.75 10.47 3.96
N LEU A 17 -0.89 9.15 3.85
CA LEU A 17 -0.25 8.19 4.74
C LEU A 17 1.28 8.22 4.60
N PHE A 18 1.80 8.39 3.38
CA PHE A 18 3.23 8.59 3.15
C PHE A 18 3.76 9.85 3.83
N ALA A 19 3.02 10.96 3.77
CA ALA A 19 3.37 12.19 4.47
C ALA A 19 3.34 12.04 6.00
N GLN A 20 2.44 11.21 6.54
CA GLN A 20 2.28 10.99 7.98
C GLN A 20 3.33 10.03 8.57
N HIS A 21 3.65 8.95 7.87
CA HIS A 21 4.48 7.85 8.40
C HIS A 21 5.86 7.75 7.75
N GLY A 22 6.10 8.50 6.68
CA GLY A 22 7.28 8.37 5.84
C GLY A 22 7.08 7.30 4.77
N ILE A 23 7.37 7.64 3.53
CA ILE A 23 7.15 6.76 2.37
C ILE A 23 7.94 5.44 2.47
N ALA A 24 9.17 5.50 3.00
CA ALA A 24 10.01 4.32 3.20
C ALA A 24 9.40 3.29 4.16
N ALA A 25 8.46 3.70 5.01
CA ALA A 25 7.81 2.81 5.97
C ALA A 25 6.77 1.86 5.34
N PHE A 26 6.52 1.99 4.04
CA PHE A 26 5.60 1.15 3.25
C PHE A 26 6.34 0.26 2.24
N ALA A 27 7.65 0.08 2.42
CA ALA A 27 8.46 -0.75 1.54
C ALA A 27 9.35 -1.71 2.32
N ALA A 28 9.51 -2.91 1.78
CA ALA A 28 10.37 -3.93 2.37
C ALA A 28 10.99 -4.82 1.29
N PRO A 29 12.19 -5.37 1.54
CA PRO A 29 12.76 -6.41 0.68
C PRO A 29 11.84 -7.64 0.62
N TYR A 30 11.96 -8.40 -0.48
CA TYR A 30 11.26 -9.67 -0.65
C TYR A 30 11.35 -10.56 0.59
N GLY A 31 10.19 -11.07 1.04
CA GLY A 31 10.09 -11.96 2.21
C GLY A 31 10.17 -11.27 3.57
N SER A 32 10.26 -9.94 3.61
CA SER A 32 10.15 -9.12 4.82
C SER A 32 8.83 -8.34 4.84
N VAL A 33 8.46 -7.84 6.02
CA VAL A 33 7.25 -7.01 6.19
C VAL A 33 7.69 -5.61 6.62
N PRO A 34 7.19 -4.54 5.97
CA PRO A 34 7.54 -3.16 6.33
C PRO A 34 6.89 -2.73 7.67
N PRO A 35 7.28 -1.58 8.24
CA PRO A 35 6.61 -1.03 9.42
C PRO A 35 5.10 -0.82 9.25
N PHE A 36 4.65 -0.44 8.05
CA PHE A 36 3.25 -0.23 7.72
C PHE A 36 2.87 -0.89 6.39
N THR A 37 1.64 -1.39 6.35
CA THR A 37 1.02 -1.96 5.15
C THR A 37 -0.34 -1.31 4.93
N LEU A 38 -0.74 -1.14 3.68
CA LEU A 38 -1.97 -0.49 3.28
C LEU A 38 -3.15 -1.47 3.26
N PHE A 39 -4.27 -1.02 3.81
CA PHE A 39 -5.58 -1.67 3.71
C PHE A 39 -6.63 -0.68 3.25
N VAL A 40 -7.73 -1.19 2.71
CA VAL A 40 -8.92 -0.38 2.44
C VAL A 40 -10.05 -0.90 3.30
N GLU A 41 -10.61 -0.01 4.11
CA GLU A 41 -11.79 -0.24 4.90
C GLU A 41 -12.92 0.64 4.39
N GLU A 42 -13.94 0.00 3.81
CA GLU A 42 -15.04 0.70 3.14
C GLU A 42 -14.46 1.57 2.01
N ASP A 43 -14.32 2.88 2.25
CA ASP A 43 -13.80 3.87 1.30
C ASP A 43 -12.56 4.62 1.86
N THR A 44 -11.93 4.10 2.92
CA THR A 44 -10.76 4.72 3.56
C THR A 44 -9.53 3.82 3.47
N VAL A 45 -8.41 4.37 2.98
CA VAL A 45 -7.11 3.73 3.03
C VAL A 45 -6.52 3.91 4.41
N VAL A 46 -6.13 2.81 5.06
CA VAL A 46 -5.54 2.81 6.40
C VAL A 46 -4.16 2.14 6.39
N ALA A 47 -3.24 2.69 7.20
CA ALA A 47 -1.93 2.11 7.44
C ALA A 47 -1.96 1.22 8.68
N GLU A 48 -1.75 -0.07 8.48
CA GLU A 48 -1.70 -1.06 9.56
C GLU A 48 -0.26 -1.39 9.91
N SER A 49 0.05 -1.40 11.21
CA SER A 49 1.36 -1.79 11.73
C SER A 49 1.35 -3.23 12.25
N ALA A 50 2.53 -3.74 12.66
CA ALA A 50 2.70 -5.05 13.26
C ALA A 50 1.84 -5.33 14.52
N SER A 51 1.23 -4.31 15.14
CA SER A 51 0.24 -4.51 16.21
C SER A 51 -1.04 -5.20 15.71
N SER A 52 -1.27 -5.20 14.40
CA SER A 52 -2.47 -5.71 13.77
C SER A 52 -2.27 -7.11 13.20
N PRO A 53 -3.17 -8.07 13.48
CA PRO A 53 -3.03 -9.43 12.97
C PRO A 53 -3.16 -9.51 11.44
N ARG A 54 -3.75 -8.48 10.81
CA ARG A 54 -3.88 -8.39 9.36
C ARG A 54 -2.64 -7.82 8.67
N HIS A 55 -1.75 -7.12 9.37
CA HIS A 55 -0.60 -6.41 8.81
C HIS A 55 0.16 -7.18 7.72
N ARG A 56 0.48 -8.46 7.97
CA ARG A 56 1.20 -9.33 7.01
C ARG A 56 0.48 -9.58 5.67
N TYR A 57 -0.77 -9.17 5.54
CA TYR A 57 -1.61 -9.36 4.35
C TYR A 57 -1.91 -8.04 3.65
N GLY A 58 -1.36 -6.92 4.10
CA GLY A 58 -1.63 -5.62 3.51
C GLY A 58 -0.81 -5.39 2.24
N ALA A 59 -1.21 -4.39 1.45
CA ALA A 59 -0.46 -3.96 0.28
C ALA A 59 0.77 -3.14 0.72
N PHE A 60 1.93 -3.43 0.15
CA PHE A 60 3.15 -2.66 0.33
C PHE A 60 4.05 -2.80 -0.89
N CYS A 61 5.03 -1.91 -1.01
CA CYS A 61 6.01 -1.95 -2.08
C CYS A 61 7.10 -2.98 -1.75
N GLU A 62 7.10 -4.10 -2.47
CA GLU A 62 8.16 -5.10 -2.33
C GLU A 62 9.38 -4.67 -3.17
N LEU A 63 10.57 -4.74 -2.56
CA LEU A 63 11.81 -4.30 -3.17
C LEU A 63 12.64 -5.51 -3.61
N ASP A 64 13.03 -5.54 -4.88
CA ASP A 64 13.98 -6.53 -5.41
C ASP A 64 15.42 -6.23 -4.96
N ASP A 65 15.76 -4.94 -4.86
CA ASP A 65 17.07 -4.45 -4.45
C ASP A 65 16.99 -3.68 -3.12
N PRO A 66 18.05 -3.69 -2.29
CA PRO A 66 18.11 -2.89 -1.07
C PRO A 66 18.29 -1.40 -1.40
N LEU A 67 17.20 -0.75 -1.81
CA LEU A 67 17.13 0.70 -2.03
C LEU A 67 17.07 1.44 -0.71
N THR A 68 17.71 2.62 -0.65
CA THR A 68 17.71 3.49 0.54
C THR A 68 17.64 4.96 0.13
N GLY A 69 17.22 5.83 1.04
CA GLY A 69 17.12 7.27 0.81
C GLY A 69 16.22 7.63 -0.37
N GLU A 70 16.61 8.64 -1.14
CA GLU A 70 15.82 9.18 -2.26
C GLU A 70 15.46 8.15 -3.35
N ALA A 71 16.35 7.17 -3.59
CA ALA A 71 16.09 6.10 -4.56
C ALA A 71 14.92 5.21 -4.12
N LEU A 72 14.83 4.91 -2.83
CA LEU A 72 13.70 4.18 -2.25
C LEU A 72 12.42 4.99 -2.38
N GLU A 73 12.45 6.27 -1.99
CA GLU A 73 11.27 7.13 -2.06
C GLU A 73 10.73 7.24 -3.49
N THR A 74 11.63 7.43 -4.46
CA THR A 74 11.28 7.50 -5.88
C THR A 74 10.66 6.19 -6.38
N HIS A 75 11.22 5.05 -5.97
CA HIS A 75 10.69 3.74 -6.35
C HIS A 75 9.28 3.51 -5.79
N VAL A 76 9.06 3.83 -4.52
CA VAL A 76 7.73 3.69 -3.89
C VAL A 76 6.72 4.66 -4.50
N GLN A 77 7.11 5.88 -4.85
CA GLN A 77 6.24 6.80 -5.59
C GLN A 77 5.90 6.26 -6.98
N HIS A 78 6.86 5.66 -7.67
CA HIS A 78 6.62 5.04 -8.97
C HIS A 78 5.63 3.87 -8.84
N TRP A 79 5.82 2.99 -7.85
CA TRP A 79 4.90 1.89 -7.55
C TRP A 79 3.45 2.36 -7.29
N LEU A 80 3.27 3.50 -6.61
CA LEU A 80 1.95 4.09 -6.42
C LEU A 80 1.38 4.63 -7.75
N ARG A 81 2.18 5.40 -8.48
CA ARG A 81 1.74 6.13 -9.69
C ARG A 81 1.62 5.26 -10.94
N SER A 82 2.28 4.11 -11.00
CA SER A 82 2.15 3.14 -12.08
C SER A 82 0.83 2.37 -12.03
N GLY A 83 0.09 2.50 -10.91
CA GLY A 83 -1.15 1.76 -10.65
C GLY A 83 -0.90 0.37 -10.06
N GLU A 84 0.35 -0.03 -9.83
CA GLU A 84 0.68 -1.33 -9.22
C GLU A 84 0.10 -1.46 -7.80
N ALA A 85 0.22 -0.42 -6.98
CA ALA A 85 -0.39 -0.39 -5.65
C ALA A 85 -1.91 -0.57 -5.70
N TYR A 86 -2.57 0.09 -6.66
CA TYR A 86 -4.01 0.01 -6.85
C TYR A 86 -4.45 -1.36 -7.38
N ALA A 87 -3.71 -1.94 -8.32
CA ALA A 87 -3.95 -3.29 -8.81
C ALA A 87 -3.80 -4.33 -7.68
N LEU A 88 -2.81 -4.17 -6.81
CA LEU A 88 -2.63 -5.02 -5.63
C LEU A 88 -3.82 -4.89 -4.67
N TYR A 89 -4.26 -3.66 -4.37
CA TYR A 89 -5.48 -3.40 -3.60
C TYR A 89 -6.71 -4.11 -4.19
N LEU A 90 -6.92 -3.98 -5.50
CA LEU A 90 -8.05 -4.63 -6.18
C LEU A 90 -7.96 -6.14 -6.00
N SER A 91 -6.78 -6.74 -6.25
CA SER A 91 -6.55 -8.18 -6.14
C SER A 91 -6.88 -8.74 -4.75
N MET A 92 -6.54 -8.01 -3.69
CA MET A 92 -6.83 -8.37 -2.31
C MET A 92 -8.33 -8.33 -1.98
N ASN A 93 -9.09 -7.52 -2.71
CA ASN A 93 -10.52 -7.30 -2.48
C ASN A 93 -11.42 -7.93 -3.56
N VAL A 94 -10.88 -8.62 -4.59
CA VAL A 94 -11.69 -9.32 -5.60
C VAL A 94 -12.62 -10.36 -4.96
N CYS A 95 -12.21 -11.01 -3.87
CA CYS A 95 -13.09 -11.90 -3.10
C CYS A 95 -14.30 -11.18 -2.47
N ARG A 96 -14.25 -9.85 -2.29
CA ARG A 96 -15.31 -9.03 -1.70
C ARG A 96 -16.24 -8.40 -2.74
N TYR A 97 -15.75 -8.15 -3.97
CA TYR A 97 -16.50 -7.49 -5.03
C TYR A 97 -17.20 -8.46 -6.02
N ASN A 98 -16.90 -9.77 -5.95
CA ASN A 98 -17.39 -10.76 -6.91
C ASN A 98 -18.37 -11.79 -6.31
N CYS A 99 -19.12 -11.41 -5.26
CA CYS A 99 -20.15 -12.24 -4.62
C CYS A 99 -21.56 -11.66 -4.83
#